data_AF-A0A920EFQ8-F1
#
_entry.id   AF-A0A920EFQ8-F1
#
_cell.length_a   1.000
_cell.length_b   1.000
_cell.length_c   1.000
_cell.angle_alpha   90.00
_cell.angle_beta   90.00
_cell.angle_gamma   90.00
#
_symmetry.space_group_name_H-M   'P 1'
#
loop_
_entity.id
_entity.type
_entity.pdbx_description
1 polymer ?
#
loop_
_entity_poly.entity_id
_entity_poly.type
_entity_poly.pdbx_seq_one_letter_code
_entity_poly.pdbx_strand_id
1 'polypeptide(L)' 'MINSFIRKEDLDSEMTVVRNELENGENSPVRVLISRMLAANYDWHNYGKSTIGAISDLENVKIENPQSVLQEILPTR' A
#
# COMPACT_ATOMS: atom_id res chain seq x y z
N MET A 1 6.64 -16.75 0.84
CA MET A 1 6.61 -16.41 2.28
C MET A 1 5.50 -17.24 2.93
N ILE A 2 5.73 -18.53 3.17
CA ILE A 2 4.64 -19.49 3.48
C ILE A 2 4.22 -19.44 4.97
N ASN A 3 5.06 -18.86 5.84
CA ASN A 3 4.84 -18.78 7.29
C ASN A 3 4.82 -17.32 7.81
N SER A 4 4.20 -16.40 7.06
CA SER A 4 4.07 -15.01 7.53
C SER A 4 2.92 -14.92 8.54
N PHE A 5 3.25 -14.67 9.80
CA PHE A 5 2.25 -14.44 10.84
C PHE A 5 2.02 -12.94 11.00
N ILE A 6 0.86 -12.45 10.55
CA ILE A 6 0.44 -11.07 10.78
C ILE A 6 -0.27 -11.02 12.14
N ARG A 7 0.46 -10.58 13.18
CA ARG A 7 -0.14 -10.23 14.48
C ARG A 7 -0.74 -8.83 14.41
N LYS A 8 -1.84 -8.62 15.15
CA LYS A 8 -2.50 -7.31 15.23
C LYS A 8 -1.57 -6.21 15.76
N GLU A 9 -0.81 -6.53 16.80
CA GLU A 9 0.14 -5.60 17.44
C GLU A 9 1.22 -5.12 16.45
N ASP A 10 1.78 -6.05 15.65
CA ASP A 10 2.77 -5.70 14.63
C ASP A 10 2.13 -4.81 13.56
N LEU A 11 0.92 -5.15 13.08
CA LEU A 11 0.21 -4.35 12.08
C LEU A 11 -0.10 -2.93 12.57
N ASP A 12 -0.56 -2.79 13.82
CA ASP A 12 -0.88 -1.49 14.41
C ASP A 12 0.37 -0.60 14.52
N SER A 13 1.54 -1.19 14.79
CA SER A 13 2.82 -0.46 14.80
C SER A 13 3.27 -0.02 13.41
N GLU A 14 3.16 -0.92 12.42
CA GLU A 14 3.54 -0.65 11.02
C GLU A 14 2.62 0.40 10.37
N MET A 15 1.36 0.51 10.79
CA MET A 15 0.43 1.51 10.26
C MET A 15 0.94 2.95 10.47
N THR A 16 1.69 3.20 11.54
CA THR A 16 2.31 4.51 11.79
C THR A 16 3.49 4.77 10.84
N VAL A 17 4.30 3.73 10.59
CA VAL A 17 5.43 3.81 9.65
C VAL A 17 4.93 4.07 8.24
N VAL A 18 3.90 3.34 7.80
CA VAL A 18 3.30 3.52 6.47
C VAL A 18 2.70 4.91 6.30
N ARG A 19 2.05 5.46 7.33
CA ARG A 19 1.55 6.84 7.30
C ARG A 19 2.69 7.85 7.11
N ASN A 20 3.78 7.70 7.85
CA ASN A 20 4.94 8.58 7.71
C ASN A 20 5.58 8.48 6.31
N GLU A 21 5.68 7.28 5.74
CA GLU A 21 6.19 7.08 4.37
C GLU A 21 5.28 7.72 3.32
N LEU A 22 3.96 7.64 3.52
CA LEU A 22 2.98 8.29 2.65
C LEU A 22 3.12 9.82 2.70
N GLU A 23 3.13 10.40 3.90
CA GLU A 23 3.30 11.84 4.11
C GLU A 23 4.64 12.34 3.54
N ASN A 24 5.72 11.59 3.75
CA ASN A 24 7.04 11.89 3.17
C ASN A 24 7.01 11.85 1.63
N GLY A 25 6.23 10.92 1.05
CA GLY A 25 6.02 10.84 -0.39
C GLY A 25 5.28 12.06 -0.95
N GLU A 26 4.26 12.53 -0.25
CA GLU A 26 3.47 13.71 -0.62
C GLU A 26 4.24 15.02 -0.44
N ASN A 27 5.19 15.06 0.50
CA ASN A 27 6.06 16.22 0.72
C ASN A 27 7.25 16.29 -0.27
N SER A 28 7.40 15.31 -1.18
CA SER A 28 8.45 15.28 -2.19
C SER A 28 7.94 15.73 -3.57
N PRO A 29 8.31 16.93 -4.07
CA PRO A 29 7.79 17.45 -5.34
C PRO A 29 8.06 16.53 -6.53
N VAL A 30 9.22 15.87 -6.55
CA VAL A 30 9.60 14.93 -7.62
C VAL A 30 8.72 13.69 -7.59
N ARG A 31 8.46 13.11 -6.41
CA ARG A 31 7.59 11.93 -6.28
C ARG A 31 6.15 12.25 -6.65
N VAL A 32 5.65 13.41 -6.25
CA VAL A 32 4.31 13.88 -6.62
C VAL A 32 4.19 14.08 -8.12
N LEU A 33 5.18 14.71 -8.77
CA LEU A 33 5.20 14.90 -10.22
C LEU A 33 5.16 13.56 -10.97
N ILE A 34 6.05 12.62 -10.61
CA ILE A 34 6.10 11.31 -11.24
C ILE A 34 4.78 10.56 -11.05
N SER A 35 4.22 10.56 -9.84
CA SER A 35 2.95 9.88 -9.54
C SER A 35 1.80 10.45 -10.37
N ARG A 36 1.70 11.78 -10.50
CA ARG A 36 0.66 12.42 -11.33
C ARG A 36 0.85 12.17 -12.83
N MET A 37 2.10 12.21 -13.30
CA MET A 37 2.43 11.90 -14.70
C MET A 37 2.05 10.45 -15.05
N LEU A 38 2.39 9.49 -14.18
CA LEU A 38 2.04 8.08 -14.38
C LEU A 38 0.54 7.87 -14.33
N ALA A 39 -0.17 8.53 -13.41
CA ALA A 39 -1.63 8.47 -13.34
C ALA A 39 -2.30 8.96 -14.64
N ALA A 40 -1.78 10.03 -15.25
CA ALA A 40 -2.29 10.54 -16.51
C ALA A 40 -1.94 9.65 -17.72
N ASN A 41 -0.74 9.05 -17.73
CA ASN A 41 -0.29 8.20 -18.83
C ASN A 41 -0.95 6.81 -18.83
N TYR A 42 -1.32 6.29 -17.65
CA TYR A 42 -1.88 4.96 -17.46
C TYR A 42 -3.30 5.01 -16.89
N ASP A 43 -4.19 5.83 -17.46
CA ASP A 43 -5.54 6.03 -16.93
C ASP A 43 -6.36 4.73 -16.83
N TRP A 44 -6.19 3.82 -17.79
CA TRP A 44 -6.88 2.50 -17.80
C TRP A 44 -6.11 1.35 -17.15
N HIS A 45 -4.85 1.56 -16.75
CA HIS A 45 -4.02 0.51 -16.17
C HIS A 45 -3.70 0.82 -14.71
N ASN A 46 -3.65 -0.22 -13.87
CA ASN A 46 -3.38 -0.01 -12.44
C ASN A 46 -1.96 0.51 -12.16
N TYR A 47 -1.07 0.57 -13.16
CA TYR A 47 0.27 1.14 -13.08
C TYR A 47 0.30 2.64 -12.80
N GLY A 48 -0.81 3.34 -13.06
CA GLY A 48 -0.95 4.76 -12.70
C GLY A 48 -1.19 5.00 -11.21
N LYS A 49 -1.45 3.96 -10.42
CA LYS A 49 -1.67 4.08 -8.97
C LYS A 49 -0.34 4.07 -8.21
N SER A 50 -0.26 4.90 -7.17
CA SER A 50 0.85 4.88 -6.22
C SER A 50 0.93 3.51 -5.54
N THR A 51 2.14 3.01 -5.28
CA THR A 51 2.38 1.74 -4.58
C THR A 51 1.77 1.73 -3.17
N ILE A 52 1.76 2.88 -2.48
CA ILE A 52 1.19 3.01 -1.12
C ILE A 52 -0.33 3.28 -1.16
N GLY A 53 -0.85 3.83 -2.27
CA GLY A 53 -2.26 4.21 -2.40
C GLY A 53 -2.59 5.59 -1.82
N ALA A 54 -3.86 5.82 -1.51
CA ALA A 54 -4.35 7.07 -0.91
C ALA A 54 -4.43 6.98 0.63
N ILE A 55 -4.36 8.12 1.31
CA ILE A 55 -4.51 8.19 2.79
C ILE A 55 -5.84 7.56 3.22
N SER A 56 -6.93 7.82 2.47
CA SER A 56 -8.24 7.23 2.74
C SER A 56 -8.24 5.72 2.67
N ASP A 57 -7.43 5.12 1.80
CA ASP A 57 -7.35 3.67 1.67
C ASP A 57 -6.62 3.07 2.88
N LEU A 58 -5.57 3.75 3.33
CA LEU A 58 -4.78 3.36 4.51
C LEU A 58 -5.62 3.35 5.79
N GLU A 59 -6.49 4.35 5.98
CA GLU A 59 -7.33 4.48 7.17
C GLU A 59 -8.44 3.43 7.25
N ASN A 60 -8.82 2.84 6.11
CA ASN A 60 -9.87 1.83 6.03
C ASN A 60 -9.35 0.38 5.98
N VAL A 61 -8.03 0.17 6.14
CA VAL A 61 -7.44 -1.18 6.12
C VAL A 61 -7.88 -1.97 7.35
N LYS A 62 -8.54 -3.11 7.10
CA LYS A 62 -8.81 -4.14 8.13
C LYS A 62 -7.73 -5.22 8.07
N ILE A 63 -7.41 -5.85 9.21
CA ILE A 63 -6.45 -6.97 9.34
C ILE A 63 -6.73 -8.12 8.37
N GLU A 64 -8.00 -8.32 8.05
CA GLU A 64 -8.50 -9.36 7.14
C GLU A 64 -7.94 -9.17 5.72
N ASN A 65 -7.69 -7.93 5.30
CA ASN A 65 -7.25 -7.59 3.94
C ASN A 65 -5.83 -8.11 3.62
N PRO A 66 -4.77 -7.75 4.38
CA PRO A 66 -3.42 -8.21 4.07
C PRO A 66 -3.27 -9.74 4.20
N GLN A 67 -3.98 -10.39 5.13
CA GLN A 67 -4.00 -11.85 5.23
C GLN A 67 -4.65 -12.50 4.00
N SER A 68 -5.78 -11.97 3.54
CA SER A 68 -6.46 -12.45 2.34
C SER A 68 -5.59 -12.32 1.09
N VAL A 69 -4.92 -11.17 0.91
CA VAL A 69 -4.02 -10.93 -0.23
C VAL A 69 -2.87 -11.92 -0.22
N LEU A 70 -2.24 -12.17 0.93
CA LEU A 70 -1.15 -13.15 1.04
C LEU A 70 -1.61 -14.58 0.72
N GLN A 71 -2.83 -14.96 1.11
CA GLN A 71 -3.41 -16.27 0.79
C GLN A 71 -3.76 -16.41 -0.70
N GLU A 72 -4.14 -15.32 -1.35
CA GLU A 72 -4.46 -15.31 -2.79
C GLU A 72 -3.21 -15.42 -3.66
N ILE A 73 -2.17 -14.65 -3.34
CA ILE A 73 -0.96 -14.58 -4.19
C ILE A 73 0.01 -15.74 -3.97
N LEU A 74 -0.06 -16.43 -2.84
CA LEU A 74 0.79 -17.58 -2.54
C LEU A 74 0.01 -18.87 -2.84
N PRO A 75 0.43 -19.67 -3.85
CA PRO A 75 -0.25 -20.91 -4.16
C PRO A 75 -0.13 -21.87 -2.98
N THR A 76 -1.27 -22.33 -2.46
CA THR A 76 -1.34 -23.41 -1.48
C THR A 76 -0.96 -24.72 -2.17
N ARG A 77 0.28 -25.18 -1.96
CA ARG A 77 0.73 -26.54 -2.22
C ARG A 77 1.51 -27.05 -1.02
#